data_AF-A0AAD5QAJ9-F1
#
_entry.id   AF-A0AAD5QAJ9-F1
#
_cell.length_a   1.000
_cell.length_b   1.000
_cell.length_c   1.000
_cell.angle_alpha   90.00
_cell.angle_beta   90.00
_cell.angle_gamma   90.00
#
_symmetry.space_group_name_H-M   'P 1'
#
loop_
_entity.id
_entity.type
_entity.pdbx_description
1 polymer ?
#
loop_
_entity_poly.entity_id
_entity_poly.type
_entity_poly.pdbx_seq_one_letter_code
_entity_poly.pdbx_strand_id
1 'polypeptide(L)'
;MGSSTSKALHQEALEKPLEPLPVPIPIIHDTQYCIEAPTTYLVRHKYGKDESTITMWEYTDGKRAQDITFHVKSFNGVAVSYATSHGTRSFTVSNAARQQVIRAGCVGHADFAIKDASASRHDAPICMLKRSIAKWEPVIVGQVRNRSTGHVYAMGYTGNWKTKHIAQFWMASEKTPEIRRPIARTVGWGENDMRLAYQLEVTSGVDILALISMITVLDVSDEALSSDVFAQ
;
A
#
# COMPACT_ATOMS: atom_id res chain seq x y z
N MET A 1 -24.91 -7.48 4.63
CA MET A 1 -25.42 -6.63 3.53
C MET A 1 -24.84 -5.24 3.73
N GLY A 2 -24.25 -4.61 2.70
CA GLY A 2 -23.62 -3.27 2.81
C GLY A 2 -24.65 -2.16 3.04
N SER A 3 -24.24 -1.06 3.69
CA SER A 3 -25.13 0.08 3.98
C SER A 3 -25.57 0.82 2.71
N SER A 4 -26.55 1.71 2.79
CA SER A 4 -26.94 2.57 1.66
C SER A 4 -25.80 3.47 1.20
N THR A 5 -25.04 4.04 2.14
CA THR A 5 -23.84 4.85 1.88
C THR A 5 -22.76 4.06 1.13
N SER A 6 -22.53 2.82 1.54
CA SER A 6 -21.59 1.88 0.91
C SER A 6 -21.88 1.68 -0.57
N LYS A 7 -23.17 1.52 -0.91
CA LYS A 7 -23.62 1.33 -2.29
C LYS A 7 -23.49 2.62 -3.11
N ALA A 8 -23.74 3.78 -2.50
CA ALA A 8 -23.61 5.07 -3.17
C ALA A 8 -22.15 5.39 -3.54
N LEU A 9 -21.20 5.11 -2.64
CA LEU A 9 -19.76 5.27 -2.92
C LEU A 9 -19.27 4.31 -4.02
N HIS A 10 -19.75 3.07 -4.01
CA HIS A 10 -19.50 2.14 -5.10
C HIS A 10 -20.10 2.62 -6.43
N GLN A 11 -21.29 3.22 -6.40
CA GLN A 11 -21.91 3.77 -7.61
C GLN A 11 -21.11 4.97 -8.17
N GLU A 12 -20.67 5.88 -7.31
CA GLU A 12 -19.81 7.01 -7.72
C GLU A 12 -18.48 6.52 -8.33
N ALA A 13 -17.92 5.45 -7.78
CA ALA A 13 -16.73 4.80 -8.31
C ALA A 13 -16.91 4.32 -9.77
N LEU A 14 -18.05 3.70 -10.04
CA LEU A 14 -18.42 3.19 -11.36
C LEU A 14 -18.65 4.32 -12.38
N GLU A 15 -19.08 5.50 -11.94
CA GLU A 15 -19.33 6.65 -12.82
C GLU A 15 -18.05 7.29 -13.36
N LYS A 16 -16.91 7.14 -12.65
CA LYS A 16 -15.60 7.67 -13.07
C LYS A 16 -14.51 6.62 -12.86
N PRO A 17 -14.46 5.57 -13.69
CA PRO A 17 -13.49 4.51 -13.54
C PRO A 17 -12.06 5.02 -13.72
N LEU A 18 -11.12 4.42 -13.01
CA LEU A 18 -9.70 4.66 -13.22
C LEU A 18 -9.30 4.11 -14.59
N GLU A 19 -8.47 4.85 -15.32
CA GLU A 19 -7.97 4.39 -16.62
C GLU A 19 -6.98 3.22 -16.43
N PRO A 20 -7.10 2.14 -17.23
CA PRO A 20 -6.14 1.05 -17.26
C PRO A 20 -4.70 1.52 -17.47
N LEU A 21 -3.74 0.86 -16.83
CA LEU A 21 -2.34 1.03 -17.22
C LEU A 21 -2.12 0.43 -18.62
N PRO A 22 -1.32 1.08 -19.48
CA PRO A 22 -1.09 0.61 -20.84
C PRO A 22 -0.34 -0.73 -20.87
N VAL A 23 0.43 -1.02 -19.83
CA VAL A 23 1.13 -2.28 -19.61
C VAL A 23 1.10 -2.61 -18.12
N PRO A 24 1.01 -3.89 -17.73
CA PRO A 24 1.21 -4.30 -16.35
C PRO A 24 2.58 -3.88 -15.82
N ILE A 25 2.62 -3.45 -14.56
CA ILE A 25 3.85 -3.01 -13.88
C ILE A 25 4.10 -3.96 -12.69
N PRO A 26 4.70 -5.15 -12.95
CA PRO A 26 5.08 -6.07 -11.88
C PRO A 26 6.23 -5.48 -11.07
N ILE A 27 6.09 -5.44 -9.74
CA ILE A 27 7.07 -4.86 -8.83
C ILE A 27 7.62 -5.95 -7.89
N ILE A 28 6.77 -6.57 -7.07
CA ILE A 28 7.20 -7.54 -6.06
C ILE A 28 7.41 -8.92 -6.70
N HIS A 29 6.48 -9.35 -7.52
CA HIS A 29 6.50 -10.66 -8.19
C HIS A 29 6.27 -10.50 -9.69
N ASP A 30 5.97 -11.59 -10.42
CA ASP A 30 5.58 -11.47 -11.83
C ASP A 30 4.16 -10.88 -11.98
N THR A 31 3.81 -10.61 -13.22
CA THR A 31 2.48 -10.18 -13.71
C THR A 31 1.27 -10.92 -13.12
N GLN A 32 1.41 -12.13 -12.57
CA GLN A 32 0.32 -12.88 -11.91
C GLN A 32 -0.32 -12.14 -10.71
N TYR A 33 0.35 -11.13 -10.15
CA TYR A 33 -0.20 -10.27 -9.08
C TYR A 33 -0.61 -8.88 -9.57
N CYS A 34 -0.51 -8.64 -10.88
CA CYS A 34 -1.11 -7.47 -11.49
C CYS A 34 -2.60 -7.71 -11.65
N ILE A 35 -3.41 -6.75 -11.21
CA ILE A 35 -4.85 -6.79 -11.39
C ILE A 35 -5.20 -6.79 -12.89
N GLU A 36 -5.97 -7.77 -13.37
CA GLU A 36 -6.28 -7.89 -14.81
C GLU A 36 -7.37 -6.91 -15.28
N ALA A 37 -8.32 -6.59 -14.41
CA ALA A 37 -9.42 -5.67 -14.68
C ALA A 37 -9.64 -4.72 -13.50
N PRO A 38 -10.07 -3.47 -13.70
CA PRO A 38 -10.34 -2.54 -12.61
C PRO A 38 -11.20 -3.20 -11.53
N THR A 39 -10.71 -3.18 -10.28
CA THR A 39 -11.29 -3.95 -9.18
C THR A 39 -11.52 -3.04 -7.97
N THR A 40 -12.62 -3.25 -7.27
CA THR A 40 -12.91 -2.57 -6.00
C THR A 40 -12.71 -3.54 -4.85
N TYR A 41 -12.01 -3.09 -3.81
CA TYR A 41 -11.83 -3.82 -2.58
C TYR A 41 -12.45 -3.05 -1.40
N LEU A 42 -13.06 -3.78 -0.48
CA LEU A 42 -13.27 -3.27 0.88
C LEU A 42 -12.07 -3.67 1.71
N VAL A 43 -11.38 -2.70 2.29
CA VAL A 43 -10.19 -2.93 3.09
C VAL A 43 -10.55 -2.75 4.56
N ARG A 44 -10.07 -3.66 5.41
CA ARG A 44 -10.18 -3.56 6.86
C ARG A 44 -8.82 -3.81 7.49
N HIS A 45 -8.50 -2.98 8.47
CA HIS A 45 -7.30 -3.14 9.28
C HIS A 45 -7.70 -3.71 10.64
N LYS A 46 -6.90 -4.64 11.16
CA LYS A 46 -6.97 -5.10 12.55
C LYS A 46 -5.57 -5.02 13.12
N TYR A 47 -5.36 -4.11 14.06
CA TYR A 47 -4.07 -3.94 14.72
C TYR A 47 -4.01 -4.79 15.98
N GLY A 48 -2.91 -5.52 16.14
CA GLY A 48 -2.60 -6.31 17.32
C GLY A 48 -1.18 -6.03 17.80
N LYS A 49 -0.88 -6.43 19.04
CA LYS A 49 0.43 -6.20 19.68
C LYS A 49 1.58 -6.86 18.92
N ASP A 50 1.38 -8.11 18.52
CA ASP A 50 2.42 -8.93 17.86
C ASP A 50 2.22 -9.06 16.34
N GLU A 51 0.96 -8.91 15.90
CA GLU A 51 0.55 -9.07 14.51
C GLU A 51 -0.62 -8.13 14.21
N SER A 52 -0.51 -7.43 13.10
CA SER A 52 -1.62 -6.70 12.48
C SER A 52 -2.06 -7.42 11.22
N THR A 53 -3.31 -7.26 10.82
CA THR A 53 -3.81 -7.83 9.57
C THR A 53 -4.51 -6.76 8.73
N ILE A 54 -4.25 -6.77 7.43
CA ILE A 54 -5.02 -6.04 6.43
C ILE A 54 -5.81 -7.07 5.64
N THR A 55 -7.13 -7.02 5.73
CA THR A 55 -8.02 -7.89 4.94
C THR A 55 -8.65 -7.07 3.85
N MET A 56 -8.54 -7.56 2.62
CA MET A 56 -9.19 -7.01 1.44
C MET A 56 -10.26 -7.97 0.96
N TRP A 57 -11.45 -7.44 0.70
CA TRP A 57 -12.54 -8.17 0.08
C TRP A 57 -12.80 -7.60 -1.29
N GLU A 58 -12.63 -8.39 -2.34
CA GLU A 58 -13.14 -7.99 -3.65
C GLU A 58 -14.65 -7.73 -3.55
N TYR A 59 -15.08 -6.59 -4.07
CA TYR A 59 -16.43 -6.09 -3.98
C TYR A 59 -16.99 -5.79 -5.36
N THR A 60 -17.88 -6.69 -5.80
CA THR A 60 -18.49 -6.65 -7.13
C THR A 60 -20.00 -6.80 -6.96
N ASP A 61 -20.77 -5.91 -7.59
CA ASP A 61 -22.25 -5.92 -7.57
C ASP A 61 -22.87 -5.99 -6.17
N GLY A 62 -22.26 -5.29 -5.22
CA GLY A 62 -22.73 -5.25 -3.84
C GLY A 62 -22.40 -6.50 -3.00
N LYS A 63 -21.67 -7.47 -3.57
CA LYS A 63 -21.31 -8.74 -2.93
C LYS A 63 -19.81 -8.86 -2.73
N ARG A 64 -19.43 -9.59 -1.68
CA ARG A 64 -18.03 -9.96 -1.44
C ARG A 64 -17.72 -11.23 -2.23
N ALA A 65 -16.61 -11.24 -2.94
CA ALA A 65 -16.19 -12.39 -3.75
C ALA A 65 -15.04 -13.17 -3.08
N GLN A 66 -13.86 -12.55 -3.00
CA GLN A 66 -12.64 -13.19 -2.51
C GLN A 66 -11.95 -12.35 -1.43
N ASP A 67 -11.45 -13.04 -0.41
CA ASP A 67 -10.67 -12.47 0.68
C ASP A 67 -9.17 -12.61 0.39
N ILE A 68 -8.42 -11.51 0.55
CA ILE A 68 -6.97 -11.53 0.62
C ILE A 68 -6.59 -10.98 1.99
N THR A 69 -5.90 -11.78 2.80
CA THR A 69 -5.43 -11.36 4.13
C THR A 69 -3.92 -11.25 4.15
N PHE A 70 -3.45 -10.04 4.45
CA PHE A 70 -2.07 -9.70 4.69
C PHE A 70 -1.84 -9.68 6.19
N HIS A 71 -0.87 -10.48 6.63
CA HIS A 71 -0.36 -10.57 7.99
C HIS A 71 0.90 -9.73 8.08
N VAL A 72 0.87 -8.74 8.98
CA VAL A 72 1.90 -7.74 9.19
C VAL A 72 2.50 -7.99 10.58
N LYS A 73 3.66 -8.64 10.64
CA LYS A 73 4.33 -9.01 11.89
C LYS A 73 5.45 -8.03 12.24
N SER A 74 5.49 -7.62 13.51
CA SER A 74 6.50 -6.73 14.12
C SER A 74 6.62 -5.32 13.53
N PHE A 75 6.61 -4.29 14.39
CA PHE A 75 6.79 -2.90 13.97
C PHE A 75 8.27 -2.46 13.88
N ASN A 76 9.22 -3.30 14.32
CA ASN A 76 10.67 -3.00 14.27
C ASN A 76 11.39 -3.52 13.02
N GLY A 77 10.64 -3.73 11.93
CA GLY A 77 11.09 -4.38 10.69
C GLY A 77 9.94 -5.20 10.16
N VAL A 78 9.08 -4.57 9.36
CA VAL A 78 7.74 -5.08 9.04
C VAL A 78 7.84 -6.30 8.13
N ALA A 79 7.49 -7.50 8.61
CA ALA A 79 7.35 -8.65 7.73
C ALA A 79 5.90 -8.73 7.24
N VAL A 80 5.68 -8.79 5.91
CA VAL A 80 4.33 -8.87 5.31
C VAL A 80 4.16 -10.22 4.63
N SER A 81 3.48 -11.14 5.29
CA SER A 81 3.09 -12.41 4.70
C SER A 81 1.64 -12.36 4.24
N TYR A 82 1.30 -13.00 3.13
CA TYR A 82 -0.09 -13.08 2.68
C TYR A 82 -0.41 -14.49 2.18
N ALA A 83 -1.63 -14.94 2.45
CA ALA A 83 -2.13 -16.20 1.94
C ALA A 83 -3.18 -15.89 0.87
N THR A 84 -3.03 -16.53 -0.29
CA THR A 84 -4.06 -16.56 -1.32
C THR A 84 -4.65 -17.96 -1.39
N SER A 85 -5.80 -18.12 -2.06
CA SER A 85 -6.36 -19.44 -2.40
C SER A 85 -5.39 -20.34 -3.19
N HIS A 86 -4.32 -19.77 -3.76
CA HIS A 86 -3.30 -20.46 -4.53
C HIS A 86 -2.01 -20.75 -3.75
N GLY A 87 -2.01 -20.52 -2.43
CA GLY A 87 -0.90 -20.80 -1.53
C GLY A 87 -0.43 -19.58 -0.72
N THR A 88 0.40 -19.84 0.28
CA THR A 88 1.03 -18.81 1.13
C THR A 88 2.31 -18.32 0.48
N ARG A 89 2.43 -17.02 0.22
CA ARG A 89 3.68 -16.36 -0.15
C ARG A 89 3.97 -15.23 0.82
N SER A 90 5.25 -14.97 1.08
CA SER A 90 5.65 -13.91 2.00
C SER A 90 6.71 -13.02 1.36
N PHE A 91 6.65 -11.74 1.69
CA PHE A 91 7.73 -10.80 1.45
C PHE A 91 8.01 -10.05 2.76
N THR A 92 9.14 -9.36 2.83
CA THR A 92 9.49 -8.59 4.02
C THR A 92 9.67 -7.13 3.65
N VAL A 93 9.05 -6.24 4.43
CA VAL A 93 9.13 -4.77 4.35
C VAL A 93 9.95 -4.27 5.55
N SER A 94 11.27 -4.45 5.52
CA SER A 94 12.12 -4.06 6.65
C SER A 94 12.41 -2.56 6.66
N ASN A 95 12.46 -1.92 7.84
CA ASN A 95 13.02 -0.58 7.97
C ASN A 95 14.53 -0.62 7.63
N ALA A 96 14.96 0.19 6.67
CA ALA A 96 16.32 0.28 6.17
C ALA A 96 17.20 1.26 6.97
N ALA A 97 16.63 2.04 7.90
CA ALA A 97 17.36 3.00 8.71
C ALA A 97 18.07 2.33 9.91
N ARG A 98 19.30 1.86 9.67
CA ARG A 98 20.40 1.94 10.65
C ARG A 98 21.62 2.53 9.95
N GLN A 99 21.66 3.88 9.87
CA GLN A 99 22.84 4.77 9.93
C GLN A 99 22.56 6.10 9.22
N GLN A 100 22.38 7.19 9.98
CA GLN A 100 23.28 8.34 9.85
C GLN A 100 23.16 9.27 11.06
N VAL A 101 24.34 9.67 11.54
CA VAL A 101 24.61 10.49 12.71
C VAL A 101 23.89 11.84 12.61
N ILE A 102 23.33 12.26 13.75
CA ILE A 102 22.80 13.58 14.07
C ILE A 102 23.80 14.66 13.61
N ARG A 103 23.43 15.47 12.61
CA ARG A 103 23.84 16.88 12.52
C ARG A 103 22.83 17.67 11.69
N ALA A 104 22.27 18.69 12.33
CA ALA A 104 21.44 19.77 11.77
C ALA A 104 20.07 19.38 11.19
N GLY A 105 19.07 19.21 12.07
CA GLY A 105 17.72 19.75 11.84
C GLY A 105 16.84 19.14 10.74
N CYS A 106 17.10 17.92 10.24
CA CYS A 106 16.19 17.22 9.34
C CYS A 106 15.24 16.26 10.08
N VAL A 107 13.95 16.34 9.74
CA VAL A 107 12.89 15.42 10.14
C VAL A 107 13.27 14.01 9.66
N GLY A 108 13.25 13.02 10.57
CA GLY A 108 13.72 11.66 10.30
C GLY A 108 12.93 10.98 9.17
N HIS A 109 13.64 10.50 8.15
CA HIS A 109 13.07 9.65 7.11
C HIS A 109 13.15 8.19 7.55
N ALA A 110 12.00 7.52 7.67
CA ALA A 110 11.95 6.07 7.74
C ALA A 110 11.88 5.53 6.30
N ASP A 111 13.00 4.99 5.83
CA ASP A 111 13.09 4.28 4.57
C ASP A 111 12.77 2.80 4.83
N PHE A 112 11.92 2.19 4.02
CA PHE A 112 11.47 0.80 4.10
C PHE A 112 11.93 0.06 2.84
N ALA A 113 12.66 -1.03 3.02
CA ALA A 113 13.13 -1.91 1.98
C ALA A 113 12.20 -3.11 1.84
N ILE A 114 11.69 -3.34 0.63
CA ILE A 114 10.92 -4.54 0.28
C ILE A 114 11.89 -5.59 -0.30
N LYS A 115 11.86 -6.80 0.25
CA LYS A 115 12.68 -7.93 -0.17
C LYS A 115 11.84 -9.20 -0.27
N ASP A 116 12.24 -10.10 -1.18
CA ASP A 116 11.72 -11.47 -1.18
C ASP A 116 12.00 -12.11 0.20
N ALA A 117 11.09 -12.94 0.71
CA ALA A 117 11.27 -13.53 2.05
C ALA A 117 12.51 -14.43 2.17
N SER A 118 13.00 -14.98 1.06
CA SER A 118 14.24 -15.77 0.99
C SER A 118 15.50 -14.93 0.81
N ALA A 119 15.38 -13.61 0.58
CA ALA A 119 16.51 -12.75 0.29
C ALA A 119 17.40 -12.57 1.52
N SER A 120 18.71 -12.61 1.30
CA SER A 120 19.70 -12.31 2.33
C SER A 120 19.67 -10.83 2.71
N ARG A 121 20.20 -10.49 3.88
CA ARG A 121 20.35 -9.08 4.29
C ARG A 121 21.22 -8.26 3.33
N HIS A 122 22.13 -8.92 2.59
CA HIS A 122 23.05 -8.29 1.64
C HIS A 122 22.44 -8.12 0.25
N ASP A 123 21.30 -8.77 -0.04
CA ASP A 123 20.64 -8.67 -1.33
C ASP A 123 20.02 -7.29 -1.51
N ALA A 124 20.05 -6.78 -2.75
CA ALA A 124 19.43 -5.52 -3.09
C ALA A 124 17.90 -5.60 -2.88
N PRO A 125 17.28 -4.55 -2.32
CA PRO A 125 15.84 -4.52 -2.18
C PRO A 125 15.15 -4.46 -3.54
N ILE A 126 13.99 -5.11 -3.63
CA ILE A 126 13.09 -5.06 -4.79
C ILE A 126 12.63 -3.62 -5.01
N CYS A 127 12.24 -2.95 -3.92
CA CYS A 127 11.95 -1.53 -3.94
C CYS A 127 12.16 -0.86 -2.59
N MET A 128 12.26 0.46 -2.64
CA MET A 128 12.46 1.33 -1.48
C MET A 128 11.25 2.26 -1.35
N LEU A 129 10.55 2.14 -0.24
CA LEU A 129 9.48 3.05 0.16
C LEU A 129 10.03 4.01 1.22
N LYS A 130 9.51 5.22 1.22
CA LYS A 130 9.78 6.28 2.17
C LYS A 130 8.46 6.65 2.79
N ARG A 131 8.41 6.65 4.12
CA ARG A 131 7.28 7.25 4.81
C ARG A 131 7.46 8.77 4.77
N SER A 132 6.74 9.41 3.86
CA SER A 132 6.56 10.84 3.83
C SER A 132 5.07 11.10 4.05
N ILE A 133 4.70 11.79 5.11
CA ILE A 133 3.34 12.28 5.33
C ILE A 133 3.46 13.80 5.35
N ALA A 134 3.60 14.39 4.16
CA ALA A 134 3.77 15.82 4.00
C ALA A 134 2.42 16.53 3.90
N LYS A 135 2.36 17.77 4.39
CA LYS A 135 1.22 18.68 4.21
C LYS A 135 1.09 19.17 2.75
N TRP A 136 2.16 19.02 1.97
CA TRP A 136 2.24 19.46 0.58
C TRP A 136 1.96 18.29 -0.36
N GLU A 137 0.90 18.42 -1.15
CA GLU A 137 0.55 17.47 -2.19
C GLU A 137 1.25 17.87 -3.51
N PRO A 138 1.74 16.90 -4.29
CA PRO A 138 1.67 15.45 -4.07
C PRO A 138 2.73 14.93 -3.07
N VAL A 139 2.49 13.75 -2.51
CA VAL A 139 3.43 13.08 -1.62
C VAL A 139 4.09 11.91 -2.34
N ILE A 140 5.41 11.93 -2.50
CA ILE A 140 6.18 10.77 -3.00
C ILE A 140 6.47 9.84 -1.82
N VAL A 141 6.05 8.59 -1.97
CA VAL A 141 6.18 7.53 -0.96
C VAL A 141 7.24 6.51 -1.37
N GLY A 142 7.77 6.53 -2.58
CA GLY A 142 8.85 5.61 -2.91
C GLY A 142 9.20 5.56 -4.37
N GLN A 143 10.22 4.76 -4.66
CA GLN A 143 10.58 4.39 -6.01
C GLN A 143 10.49 2.87 -6.15
N VAL A 144 9.83 2.44 -7.21
CA VAL A 144 9.67 1.04 -7.56
C VAL A 144 10.28 0.79 -8.93
N ARG A 145 10.82 -0.40 -9.12
CA ARG A 145 11.38 -0.83 -10.39
C ARG A 145 10.47 -1.90 -10.97
N ASN A 146 10.05 -1.73 -12.22
CA ASN A 146 9.35 -2.77 -12.95
C ASN A 146 10.32 -3.94 -13.16
N ARG A 147 9.96 -5.12 -12.66
CA ARG A 147 10.83 -6.31 -12.65
C ARG A 147 11.10 -6.86 -14.05
N SER A 148 10.16 -6.68 -14.99
CA SER A 148 10.30 -7.22 -16.35
C SER A 148 11.10 -6.29 -17.27
N THR A 149 11.00 -4.97 -17.07
CA THR A 149 11.61 -3.98 -17.98
C THR A 149 12.77 -3.20 -17.37
N GLY A 150 12.93 -3.22 -16.05
CA GLY A 150 13.91 -2.42 -15.32
C GLY A 150 13.55 -0.93 -15.18
N HIS A 151 12.43 -0.48 -15.74
CA HIS A 151 12.00 0.92 -15.66
C HIS A 151 11.67 1.34 -14.23
N VAL A 152 12.08 2.54 -13.85
CA VAL A 152 11.82 3.09 -12.51
C VAL A 152 10.61 4.01 -12.53
N TYR A 153 9.77 3.87 -11.51
CA TYR A 153 8.58 4.67 -11.28
C TYR A 153 8.63 5.27 -9.88
N ALA A 154 8.26 6.54 -9.76
CA ALA A 154 7.88 7.13 -8.48
C ALA A 154 6.45 6.70 -8.15
N MET A 155 6.24 6.25 -6.92
CA MET A 155 4.91 6.01 -6.35
C MET A 155 4.61 7.09 -5.31
N GLY A 156 3.35 7.51 -5.28
CA GLY A 156 2.91 8.51 -4.31
C GLY A 156 1.40 8.58 -4.17
N TYR A 157 0.95 9.55 -3.40
CA TYR A 157 -0.48 9.85 -3.27
C TYR A 157 -0.75 11.36 -3.21
N THR A 158 -2.01 11.71 -3.45
CA THR A 158 -2.62 13.02 -3.16
C THR A 158 -3.85 12.76 -2.29
N GLY A 159 -4.25 13.69 -1.44
CA GLY A 159 -5.36 13.54 -0.50
C GLY A 159 -4.94 13.36 0.96
N ASN A 160 -5.93 13.13 1.81
CA ASN A 160 -5.77 12.99 3.25
C ASN A 160 -5.80 11.52 3.68
N TRP A 161 -4.62 10.89 3.63
CA TRP A 161 -4.43 9.55 4.17
C TRP A 161 -4.60 9.52 5.69
N LYS A 162 -3.82 10.32 6.42
CA LYS A 162 -3.64 10.20 7.89
C LYS A 162 -4.93 10.28 8.69
N THR A 163 -5.87 11.16 8.33
CA THR A 163 -7.07 11.37 9.16
C THR A 163 -8.33 10.79 8.54
N LYS A 164 -8.39 10.61 7.21
CA LYS A 164 -9.62 10.18 6.53
C LYS A 164 -9.45 8.92 5.69
N HIS A 165 -8.22 8.46 5.44
CA HIS A 165 -7.93 7.39 4.46
C HIS A 165 -8.57 7.68 3.09
N ILE A 166 -8.60 8.95 2.69
CA ILE A 166 -9.09 9.40 1.38
C ILE A 166 -7.86 9.87 0.60
N ALA A 167 -7.40 9.05 -0.34
CA ALA A 167 -6.23 9.34 -1.13
C ALA A 167 -6.39 8.81 -2.57
N GLN A 168 -5.79 9.51 -3.53
CA GLN A 168 -5.54 8.99 -4.86
C GLN A 168 -4.06 8.62 -4.96
N PHE A 169 -3.79 7.34 -5.12
CA PHE A 169 -2.47 6.81 -5.37
C PHE A 169 -2.12 6.94 -6.84
N TRP A 170 -0.88 7.30 -7.13
CA TRP A 170 -0.42 7.54 -8.48
C TRP A 170 0.98 6.96 -8.70
N MET A 171 1.28 6.68 -9.97
CA MET A 171 2.62 6.36 -10.46
C MET A 171 3.06 7.38 -11.51
N ALA A 172 4.34 7.73 -11.48
CA ALA A 172 4.98 8.55 -12.52
C ALA A 172 6.28 7.88 -12.96
N SER A 173 6.48 7.78 -14.28
CA SER A 173 7.74 7.24 -14.83
C SER A 173 8.88 8.23 -14.57
N GLU A 174 10.08 7.72 -14.34
CA GLU A 174 11.31 8.55 -14.31
C GLU A 174 11.50 9.38 -15.59
N LYS A 175 10.95 8.93 -16.72
CA LYS A 175 11.02 9.62 -18.02
C LYS A 175 10.04 10.78 -18.15
N THR A 176 8.93 10.74 -17.41
CA THR A 176 7.84 11.72 -17.47
C THR A 176 7.29 11.96 -16.05
N PRO A 177 8.11 12.49 -15.12
CA PRO A 177 7.75 12.61 -13.70
C PRO A 177 6.58 13.57 -13.42
N GLU A 178 6.31 14.48 -14.35
CA GLU A 178 5.17 15.40 -14.34
C GLU A 178 3.83 14.69 -14.64
N ILE A 179 3.87 13.57 -15.38
CA ILE A 179 2.67 12.79 -15.72
C ILE A 179 2.43 11.75 -14.62
N ARG A 180 1.53 12.09 -13.70
CA ARG A 180 1.10 11.21 -12.61
C ARG A 180 -0.17 10.47 -13.01
N ARG A 181 -0.05 9.17 -13.26
CA ARG A 181 -1.18 8.31 -13.59
C ARG A 181 -1.81 7.79 -12.31
N PRO A 182 -3.11 8.02 -12.07
CA PRO A 182 -3.84 7.39 -10.97
C PRO A 182 -3.79 5.87 -11.14
N ILE A 183 -3.46 5.16 -10.07
CA ILE A 183 -3.37 3.68 -10.05
C ILE A 183 -4.35 3.07 -9.06
N ALA A 184 -4.69 3.82 -8.02
CA ALA A 184 -5.72 3.45 -7.08
C ALA A 184 -6.30 4.71 -6.43
N ARG A 185 -7.49 4.59 -5.86
CA ARG A 185 -8.04 5.62 -4.99
C ARG A 185 -8.79 5.00 -3.83
N THR A 186 -8.80 5.69 -2.71
CA THR A 186 -9.55 5.30 -1.53
C THR A 186 -10.64 6.28 -1.20
N VAL A 187 -11.76 5.73 -0.74
CA VAL A 187 -12.89 6.50 -0.26
C VAL A 187 -13.22 6.01 1.14
N GLY A 188 -13.37 6.95 2.07
CA GLY A 188 -13.70 6.64 3.45
C GLY A 188 -15.01 5.85 3.52
N TRP A 189 -15.00 4.72 4.21
CA TRP A 189 -16.19 3.88 4.37
C TRP A 189 -16.83 4.18 5.73
N GLY A 190 -18.08 4.66 5.70
CA GLY A 190 -18.75 5.27 6.84
C GLY A 190 -19.09 4.33 8.01
N GLU A 191 -18.82 4.87 9.21
CA GLU A 191 -19.54 4.75 10.48
C GLU A 191 -20.26 3.42 10.77
N ASN A 192 -19.54 2.51 11.42
CA ASN A 192 -19.98 1.75 12.61
C ASN A 192 -18.94 0.66 12.92
N ASP A 193 -18.30 0.80 14.08
CA ASP A 193 -17.49 -0.20 14.79
C ASP A 193 -16.22 -0.79 14.15
N MET A 194 -15.94 -0.54 12.87
CA MET A 194 -14.70 -1.00 12.25
C MET A 194 -13.69 0.15 12.18
N ARG A 195 -12.78 0.19 13.15
CA ARG A 195 -11.60 1.07 13.13
C ARG A 195 -10.85 0.87 11.80
N LEU A 196 -10.98 1.82 10.89
CA LEU A 196 -10.28 1.92 9.60
C LEU A 196 -10.71 0.88 8.55
N ALA A 197 -11.95 1.00 8.09
CA ALA A 197 -12.39 0.41 6.82
C ALA A 197 -12.49 1.50 5.74
N TYR A 198 -12.03 1.21 4.53
CA TYR A 198 -12.19 2.07 3.36
C TYR A 198 -12.40 1.24 2.10
N GLN A 199 -13.02 1.85 1.10
CA GLN A 199 -13.07 1.30 -0.24
C GLN A 199 -11.75 1.63 -0.94
N LEU A 200 -11.14 0.65 -1.60
CA LEU A 200 -9.94 0.79 -2.41
C LEU A 200 -10.27 0.36 -3.83
N GLU A 201 -10.26 1.30 -4.76
CA GLU A 201 -10.39 1.02 -6.18
C GLU A 201 -9.01 0.96 -6.81
N VAL A 202 -8.75 -0.06 -7.61
CA VAL A 202 -7.45 -0.32 -8.22
C VAL A 202 -7.67 -0.50 -9.72
N THR A 203 -6.88 0.20 -10.53
CA THR A 203 -6.92 0.02 -11.99
C THR A 203 -6.19 -1.25 -12.42
N SER A 204 -6.44 -1.71 -13.63
CA SER A 204 -5.73 -2.88 -14.18
C SER A 204 -4.25 -2.58 -14.46
N GLY A 205 -3.43 -3.63 -14.38
CA GLY A 205 -1.98 -3.61 -14.56
C GLY A 205 -1.19 -3.26 -13.28
N VAL A 206 -1.87 -2.93 -12.18
CA VAL A 206 -1.22 -2.59 -10.90
C VAL A 206 -0.86 -3.86 -10.13
N ASP A 207 0.40 -3.98 -9.70
CA ASP A 207 0.83 -4.99 -8.72
C ASP A 207 0.21 -4.68 -7.35
N ILE A 208 -0.78 -5.50 -6.95
CA ILE A 208 -1.56 -5.29 -5.72
C ILE A 208 -0.70 -5.40 -4.46
N LEU A 209 0.37 -6.20 -4.49
CA LEU A 209 1.24 -6.41 -3.35
C LEU A 209 2.08 -5.16 -3.10
N ALA A 210 2.59 -4.53 -4.16
CA ALA A 210 3.31 -3.27 -4.05
C ALA A 210 2.42 -2.15 -3.51
N LEU A 211 1.18 -2.05 -4.00
CA LEU A 211 0.20 -1.09 -3.52
C LEU A 211 -0.10 -1.29 -2.03
N ILE A 212 -0.35 -2.54 -1.60
CA ILE A 212 -0.64 -2.83 -0.19
C ILE A 212 0.57 -2.64 0.70
N SER A 213 1.78 -2.91 0.20
CA SER A 213 3.01 -2.60 0.94
C SER A 213 3.14 -1.10 1.18
N MET A 214 2.82 -0.27 0.18
CA MET A 214 2.80 1.18 0.34
C MET A 214 1.77 1.63 1.37
N ILE A 215 0.54 1.12 1.28
CA ILE A 215 -0.53 1.37 2.26
C ILE A 215 -0.05 0.99 3.68
N THR A 216 0.54 -0.20 3.83
CA THR A 216 1.09 -0.67 5.10
C THR A 216 2.14 0.29 5.65
N VAL A 217 3.07 0.75 4.81
CA VAL A 217 4.10 1.74 5.21
C VAL A 217 3.48 3.07 5.63
N LEU A 218 2.38 3.49 4.99
CA LEU A 218 1.68 4.72 5.37
C LEU A 218 0.91 4.59 6.70
N ASP A 219 0.40 3.39 7.00
CA ASP A 219 -0.40 3.12 8.19
C ASP A 219 0.42 2.86 9.45
N VAL A 220 1.68 2.44 9.31
CA VAL A 220 2.60 2.32 10.45
C VAL A 220 2.79 3.71 11.07
N SER A 221 2.41 3.85 12.34
CA SER A 221 2.52 5.12 13.09
C SER A 221 3.94 5.38 13.58
N ASP A 222 4.29 6.65 13.84
CA ASP A 222 5.56 7.02 14.47
C ASP A 222 5.71 6.39 15.86
N GLU A 223 4.60 6.20 16.58
CA GLU A 223 4.54 5.58 17.91
C GLU A 223 4.87 4.09 17.89
N ALA A 224 4.55 3.39 16.79
CA ALA A 224 4.90 1.99 16.63
C ALA A 224 6.38 1.78 16.26
N LEU A 225 7.03 2.84 15.75
CA LEU A 225 8.46 2.87 15.39
C LEU A 225 9.35 3.44 16.50
N SER A 226 8.78 4.13 17.50
CA SER A 226 9.52 4.50 18.69
C SER A 226 9.59 3.30 19.64
N SER A 227 10.80 2.78 19.83
CA SER A 227 11.10 1.64 20.70
C SER A 227 10.71 1.83 22.18
N ASP A 228 10.20 3.01 22.55
CA ASP A 228 9.99 3.41 23.93
C ASP A 228 8.56 3.11 24.44
N VAL A 229 7.60 2.81 23.54
CA VAL A 229 6.21 2.55 23.94
C VAL A 229 5.99 1.13 24.48
N PHE A 230 6.92 0.20 24.24
CA PHE A 230 6.84 -1.18 24.74
C PHE A 230 7.78 -1.48 25.91
N ALA A 231 8.38 -0.45 26.52
CA ALA A 231 9.23 -0.57 27.71
C ALA A 231 8.48 -0.39 29.05
N GLN A 232 7.14 -0.42 29.06
CA GLN A 232 6.32 -0.41 30.28
C GLN A 232 5.41 -1.63 30.37
#